data_AF-A0A250FD23-F1
#
_entry.id   AF-A0A250FD23-F1
#
_cell.length_a   1.000
_cell.length_b   1.000
_cell.length_c   1.000
_cell.angle_alpha   90.00
_cell.angle_beta   90.00
_cell.angle_gamma   90.00
#
_symmetry.space_group_name_H-M   'P 1'
#
loop_
_entity.id
_entity.type
_entity.pdbx_description
1 polymer ?
#
loop_
_entity_poly.entity_id
_entity_poly.type
_entity_poly.pdbx_seq_one_letter_code
_entity_poly.pdbx_strand_id
1 'polypeptide(L)'
;MIRITKKFDFEAGHALYGYDGKCKNLHGHSYKLLVTVIGTPINDPHNVKNGMVIDFGDLKRIVQEQIITPFDHAMVFNSNSPHQELAESLRTKGHNIISVPYQPTSENLVIDFAQRIQQQLPPNVQLYSIRLCETESSYAEWFASDNPQPVCALPDADGYIFDLDGVLVDTAKYHYLAWKEIAKEFGFELTPEHNEQLKGIGREVSLHKILSWAGKSLSEEIFAQTALRKNESYLQKISYIDHKELLPGVLPLLQQLKSKGKKIALGSASRNARLVLERTGILPYFDAIVDGTMVSKAKPDPEVFLKAAEALHLSADRCCVLEDAPAGIQAAKAAGMTAIGVGSPEILKGADKVISSLANG
;
A
#
# COMPACT_ATOMS: atom_id res chain seq x y z
N MET A 1 10.90 -5.79 20.91
CA MET A 1 9.55 -5.26 20.59
C MET A 1 8.80 -4.96 21.88
N ILE A 2 8.00 -3.90 21.90
CA ILE A 2 7.18 -3.48 23.04
C ILE A 2 5.74 -3.31 22.55
N ARG A 3 4.78 -3.66 23.40
CA ARG A 3 3.35 -3.42 23.17
C ARG A 3 2.90 -2.21 23.97
N ILE A 4 2.10 -1.34 23.37
CA ILE A 4 1.42 -0.26 24.08
C ILE A 4 -0.07 -0.32 23.78
N THR A 5 -0.89 0.01 24.78
CA THR A 5 -2.35 -0.03 24.67
C THR A 5 -2.93 1.32 25.01
N LYS A 6 -3.89 1.79 24.22
CA LYS A 6 -4.70 2.98 24.53
C LYS A 6 -6.18 2.60 24.54
N LYS A 7 -6.88 3.09 25.56
CA LYS A 7 -8.33 2.95 25.71
C LYS A 7 -9.06 4.17 25.13
N PHE A 8 -10.21 3.91 24.51
CA PHE A 8 -11.16 4.88 23.99
C PHE A 8 -12.57 4.50 24.44
N ASP A 9 -13.43 5.49 24.56
CA ASP A 9 -14.83 5.35 24.94
C ASP A 9 -15.69 6.06 23.87
N PHE A 10 -16.82 5.46 23.48
CA PHE A 10 -17.79 6.05 22.55
C PHE A 10 -19.17 5.41 22.73
N GLU A 11 -20.21 6.13 22.34
CA GLU A 11 -21.59 5.63 22.35
C GLU A 11 -22.00 5.22 20.94
N ALA A 12 -22.55 4.04 20.74
CA ALA A 12 -23.12 3.69 19.44
C ALA A 12 -24.26 2.68 19.61
N GLY A 13 -25.19 2.68 18.66
CA GLY A 13 -26.27 1.70 18.64
C GLY A 13 -26.30 0.85 17.40
N HIS A 14 -27.06 -0.23 17.48
CA HIS A 14 -27.23 -1.19 16.39
C HIS A 14 -28.54 -1.95 16.51
N ALA A 15 -28.85 -2.73 15.48
CA ALA A 15 -29.91 -3.73 15.47
C ALA A 15 -29.49 -4.92 14.61
N LEU A 16 -29.60 -6.13 15.16
CA LEU A 16 -29.23 -7.37 14.48
C LEU A 16 -30.42 -7.94 13.69
N TYR A 17 -30.28 -8.06 12.38
CA TYR A 17 -31.33 -8.62 11.53
C TYR A 17 -31.38 -10.15 11.69
N GLY A 18 -32.58 -10.71 11.87
CA GLY A 18 -32.79 -12.17 11.97
C GLY A 18 -32.31 -12.82 13.28
N TYR A 19 -31.91 -12.02 14.28
CA TYR A 19 -31.51 -12.50 15.60
C TYR A 19 -32.71 -12.73 16.51
N ASP A 20 -32.67 -13.78 17.33
CA ASP A 20 -33.76 -14.15 18.25
C ASP A 20 -33.66 -13.49 19.64
N GLY A 21 -32.47 -13.01 20.01
CA GLY A 21 -32.20 -12.31 21.27
C GLY A 21 -32.62 -10.82 21.32
N LYS A 22 -32.26 -10.14 22.41
CA LYS A 22 -32.65 -8.74 22.66
C LYS A 22 -32.11 -7.75 21.63
N CYS A 23 -30.92 -8.01 21.10
CA CYS A 23 -30.22 -7.15 20.15
C CYS A 23 -30.88 -7.08 18.76
N LYS A 24 -31.98 -7.82 18.54
CA LYS A 24 -32.83 -7.63 17.35
C LYS A 24 -33.54 -6.28 17.34
N ASN A 25 -33.71 -5.66 18.51
CA ASN A 25 -34.30 -4.35 18.65
C ASN A 25 -33.22 -3.26 18.53
N LEU A 26 -33.65 -2.06 18.15
CA LEU A 26 -32.79 -0.88 18.16
C LEU A 26 -32.37 -0.52 19.59
N HIS A 27 -31.07 -0.49 19.86
CA HIS A 27 -30.52 -0.13 21.17
C HIS A 27 -29.09 0.41 21.04
N GLY A 28 -28.59 1.01 22.12
CA GLY A 28 -27.25 1.58 22.23
C GLY A 28 -26.37 0.86 23.25
N HIS A 29 -25.06 1.05 23.13
CA HIS A 29 -24.05 0.64 24.09
C HIS A 29 -23.04 1.78 24.33
N SER A 30 -22.52 1.81 25.55
CA SER A 30 -21.35 2.60 25.93
C SER A 30 -20.11 1.74 25.73
N TYR A 31 -19.55 1.80 24.52
CA TYR A 31 -18.44 0.96 24.11
C TYR A 31 -17.12 1.39 24.73
N LYS A 32 -16.31 0.42 25.14
CA LYS A 32 -14.90 0.62 25.49
C LYS A 32 -14.02 -0.10 24.48
N LEU A 33 -13.22 0.66 23.75
CA LEU A 33 -12.29 0.14 22.74
C LEU A 33 -10.86 0.23 23.27
N LEU A 34 -10.18 -0.91 23.40
CA LEU A 34 -8.75 -0.98 23.70
C LEU A 34 -8.00 -1.35 22.43
N VAL A 35 -7.10 -0.47 22.00
CA VAL A 35 -6.25 -0.68 20.83
C VAL A 35 -4.82 -0.91 21.30
N THR A 36 -4.28 -2.09 21.04
CA THR A 36 -2.90 -2.45 21.35
C THR A 36 -2.10 -2.53 20.07
N VAL A 37 -0.98 -1.81 20.03
CA VAL A 37 0.00 -1.89 18.94
C VAL A 37 1.32 -2.43 19.44
N ILE A 38 2.12 -3.01 18.55
CA ILE A 38 3.44 -3.55 18.82
C ILE A 38 4.46 -2.98 17.84
N GLY A 39 5.66 -2.72 18.31
CA GLY A 39 6.78 -2.32 17.46
C GLY A 39 8.10 -2.24 18.22
N THR A 40 9.13 -1.76 17.55
CA THR A 40 10.42 -1.48 18.19
C THR A 40 10.50 0.02 18.45
N PRO A 41 10.86 0.45 19.67
CA PRO A 41 11.10 1.87 19.93
C PRO A 41 12.07 2.48 18.93
N ILE A 42 11.74 3.67 18.43
CA ILE A 42 12.63 4.45 17.57
C ILE A 42 13.95 4.66 18.32
N ASN A 43 15.08 4.34 17.68
CA ASN A 43 16.41 4.51 18.24
C ASN A 43 17.20 5.49 17.37
N ASP A 44 16.79 6.76 17.42
CA ASP A 44 17.40 7.86 16.68
C ASP A 44 17.37 9.11 17.58
N PRO A 45 18.54 9.52 18.13
CA PRO A 45 18.63 10.68 19.01
C PRO A 45 18.16 12.01 18.40
N HIS A 46 18.07 12.10 17.07
CA HIS A 46 17.62 13.29 16.37
C HIS A 46 16.12 13.29 16.08
N ASN A 47 15.44 12.16 16.29
CA ASN A 47 14.00 12.04 16.11
C ASN A 47 13.26 12.54 17.36
N VAL A 48 12.28 13.44 17.19
CA VAL A 48 11.48 13.96 18.30
C VAL A 48 10.65 12.88 19.01
N LYS A 49 10.45 11.72 18.39
CA LYS A 49 9.76 10.53 18.93
C LYS A 49 10.75 9.43 19.35
N ASN A 50 12.02 9.74 19.55
CA ASN A 50 13.03 8.80 20.03
C ASN A 50 12.55 8.07 21.30
N GLY A 51 12.74 6.75 21.35
CA GLY A 51 12.30 5.89 22.44
C GLY A 51 10.83 5.48 22.40
N MET A 52 10.04 5.93 21.42
CA MET A 52 8.62 5.57 21.29
C MET A 52 8.40 4.47 20.24
N VAL A 53 7.43 3.58 20.48
CA VAL A 53 6.90 2.70 19.42
C VAL A 53 6.03 3.53 18.46
N ILE A 54 5.09 4.28 19.03
CA ILE A 54 4.28 5.31 18.38
C ILE A 54 3.91 6.35 19.43
N ASP A 55 3.75 7.61 19.05
CA ASP A 55 3.23 8.64 19.94
C ASP A 55 1.74 8.36 20.25
N PHE A 56 1.34 8.50 21.52
CA PHE A 56 -0.06 8.25 21.91
C PHE A 56 -1.05 9.25 21.31
N GLY A 57 -0.59 10.44 20.91
CA GLY A 57 -1.35 11.42 20.15
C GLY A 57 -1.58 10.98 18.71
N ASP A 58 -0.59 10.39 18.04
CA ASP A 58 -0.77 9.80 16.71
C ASP A 58 -1.77 8.63 16.74
N LEU A 59 -1.59 7.69 17.67
CA LEU A 59 -2.53 6.57 17.82
C LEU A 59 -3.93 7.07 18.16
N LYS A 60 -4.03 8.10 19.03
CA LYS A 60 -5.30 8.75 19.35
C LYS A 60 -5.96 9.30 18.08
N ARG A 61 -5.20 10.04 17.26
CA ARG A 61 -5.69 10.65 16.04
C ARG A 61 -6.19 9.60 15.05
N ILE A 62 -5.43 8.52 14.82
CA ILE A 62 -5.84 7.40 13.96
C ILE A 62 -7.18 6.81 14.42
N VAL A 63 -7.29 6.43 15.70
CA VAL A 63 -8.52 5.79 16.21
C VAL A 63 -9.69 6.78 16.23
N GLN A 64 -9.44 8.06 16.50
CA GLN A 64 -10.46 9.10 16.44
C GLN A 64 -11.01 9.30 15.03
N GLU A 65 -10.15 9.41 14.02
CA GLU A 65 -10.56 9.59 12.62
C GLU A 65 -11.27 8.33 12.07
N GLN A 66 -10.75 7.15 12.40
CA GLN A 66 -11.24 5.90 11.79
C GLN A 66 -12.46 5.32 12.49
N ILE A 67 -12.59 5.51 13.81
CA ILE A 67 -13.57 4.79 14.64
C ILE A 67 -14.43 5.75 15.45
N ILE A 68 -13.84 6.56 16.33
CA ILE A 68 -14.63 7.32 17.30
C ILE A 68 -15.48 8.39 16.60
N THR A 69 -14.89 9.23 15.75
CA THR A 69 -15.64 10.30 15.07
C THR A 69 -16.75 9.76 14.17
N PRO A 70 -16.55 8.68 13.39
CA PRO A 70 -17.65 8.11 12.61
C PRO A 70 -18.73 7.46 13.48
N PHE A 71 -18.35 6.64 14.47
CA PHE A 71 -19.27 5.75 15.19
C PHE A 71 -19.91 6.36 16.44
N ASP A 72 -19.30 7.39 17.04
CA ASP A 72 -19.85 8.02 18.23
C ASP A 72 -21.21 8.67 17.95
N HIS A 73 -22.18 8.36 18.80
CA HIS A 73 -23.60 8.67 18.68
C HIS A 73 -24.23 8.24 17.33
N ALA A 74 -23.68 7.21 16.67
CA ALA A 74 -24.21 6.67 15.42
C ALA A 74 -25.07 5.41 15.64
N MET A 75 -25.96 5.15 14.67
CA MET A 75 -26.65 3.86 14.54
C MET A 75 -26.06 3.07 13.38
N VAL A 76 -25.58 1.86 13.68
CA VAL A 76 -24.94 0.97 12.72
C VAL A 76 -25.94 -0.06 12.20
N PHE A 77 -26.12 -0.14 10.89
CA PHE A 77 -27.03 -1.07 10.23
C PHE A 77 -26.34 -1.88 9.14
N ASN A 78 -26.74 -3.16 9.03
CA ASN A 78 -26.33 -4.03 7.93
C ASN A 78 -27.04 -3.61 6.62
N SER A 79 -26.27 -3.12 5.65
CA SER A 79 -26.77 -2.71 4.33
C SER A 79 -27.28 -3.88 3.48
N ASN A 80 -26.88 -5.11 3.81
CA ASN A 80 -27.29 -6.32 3.09
C ASN A 80 -28.55 -6.96 3.71
N SER A 81 -29.27 -6.22 4.56
CA SER A 81 -30.47 -6.68 5.25
C SER A 81 -31.64 -5.72 5.03
N PRO A 82 -32.89 -6.15 5.27
CA PRO A 82 -34.05 -5.27 5.26
C PRO A 82 -33.95 -4.03 6.17
N HIS A 83 -32.99 -3.98 7.10
CA HIS A 83 -32.71 -2.76 7.85
C HIS A 83 -32.24 -1.58 6.96
N GLN A 84 -31.88 -1.81 5.69
CA GLN A 84 -31.53 -0.74 4.75
C GLN A 84 -32.66 0.30 4.63
N GLU A 85 -33.92 -0.11 4.52
CA GLU A 85 -35.07 0.82 4.42
C GLU A 85 -35.21 1.68 5.68
N LEU A 86 -35.05 1.07 6.86
CA LEU A 86 -35.08 1.77 8.14
C LEU A 86 -33.90 2.75 8.27
N ALA A 87 -32.71 2.31 7.87
CA ALA A 87 -31.49 3.13 7.87
C ALA A 87 -31.65 4.37 6.98
N GLU A 88 -32.22 4.22 5.77
CA GLU A 88 -32.51 5.32 4.86
C GLU A 88 -33.58 6.27 5.43
N SER A 89 -34.64 5.73 6.04
CA SER A 89 -35.67 6.54 6.71
C SER A 89 -35.10 7.38 7.85
N LEU A 90 -34.22 6.82 8.67
CA LEU A 90 -33.59 7.57 9.77
C LEU A 90 -32.59 8.60 9.23
N ARG A 91 -31.82 8.25 8.20
CA ARG A 91 -30.84 9.15 7.57
C ARG A 91 -31.52 10.38 6.96
N THR A 92 -32.64 10.21 6.26
CA THR A 92 -33.43 11.32 5.68
C THR A 92 -34.03 12.25 6.73
N LYS A 93 -34.17 11.77 7.97
CA LYS A 93 -34.60 12.57 9.14
C LYS A 93 -33.44 13.21 9.91
N GLY A 94 -32.22 13.11 9.40
CA GLY A 94 -31.03 13.77 9.98
C GLY A 94 -30.34 12.98 11.09
N HIS A 95 -30.66 11.70 11.29
CA HIS A 95 -29.92 10.86 12.23
C HIS A 95 -28.57 10.42 11.65
N ASN A 96 -27.56 10.23 12.52
CA ASN A 96 -26.25 9.72 12.13
C ASN A 96 -26.31 8.20 11.92
N ILE A 97 -26.28 7.77 10.65
CA ILE A 97 -26.47 6.37 10.27
C ILE A 97 -25.24 5.85 9.52
N ILE A 98 -24.59 4.84 10.10
CA ILE A 98 -23.54 4.06 9.45
C ILE A 98 -24.18 2.83 8.81
N SER A 99 -23.94 2.66 7.52
CA SER A 99 -24.27 1.43 6.80
C SER A 99 -23.02 0.60 6.60
N VAL A 100 -23.05 -0.65 7.06
CA VAL A 100 -21.94 -1.62 6.94
C VAL A 100 -22.40 -2.87 6.17
N PRO A 101 -21.54 -3.52 5.38
CA PRO A 101 -21.92 -4.70 4.59
C PRO A 101 -21.95 -6.01 5.40
N TYR A 102 -22.09 -5.93 6.72
CA TYR A 102 -22.05 -7.07 7.63
C TYR A 102 -23.03 -6.89 8.80
N GLN A 103 -23.30 -7.96 9.54
CA GLN A 103 -24.11 -7.88 10.75
C GLN A 103 -23.30 -7.16 11.86
N PRO A 104 -23.79 -6.04 12.45
CA PRO A 104 -23.01 -5.21 13.37
C PRO A 104 -22.90 -5.79 14.78
N THR A 105 -22.50 -7.05 14.92
CA THR A 105 -22.15 -7.66 16.20
C THR A 105 -20.78 -7.17 16.66
N SER A 106 -20.48 -7.33 17.96
CA SER A 106 -19.16 -7.04 18.52
C SER A 106 -18.01 -7.71 17.75
N GLU A 107 -18.18 -8.98 17.32
CA GLU A 107 -17.17 -9.74 16.58
C GLU A 107 -16.87 -9.12 15.20
N ASN A 108 -17.90 -8.75 14.45
CA ASN A 108 -17.70 -8.15 13.12
C ASN A 108 -17.18 -6.72 13.24
N LEU A 109 -17.59 -5.97 14.28
CA LEU A 109 -17.06 -4.64 14.55
C LEU A 109 -15.57 -4.69 14.89
N VAL A 110 -15.09 -5.63 15.71
CA VAL A 110 -13.63 -5.72 16.00
C VAL A 110 -12.81 -6.06 14.76
N ILE A 111 -13.34 -6.89 13.84
CA ILE A 111 -12.68 -7.19 12.57
C ILE A 111 -12.59 -5.95 11.67
N ASP A 112 -13.70 -5.23 11.49
CA ASP A 112 -13.73 -3.99 10.71
C ASP A 112 -12.82 -2.91 11.32
N PHE A 113 -12.86 -2.74 12.65
CA PHE A 113 -12.02 -1.78 13.35
C PHE A 113 -10.54 -2.13 13.23
N ALA A 114 -10.19 -3.43 13.29
CA ALA A 114 -8.82 -3.89 13.07
C ALA A 114 -8.33 -3.50 11.68
N GLN A 115 -9.11 -3.76 10.64
CA GLN A 115 -8.76 -3.42 9.26
C GLN A 115 -8.59 -1.90 9.07
N ARG A 116 -9.54 -1.09 9.55
CA ARG A 116 -9.48 0.38 9.46
C ARG A 116 -8.25 0.95 10.15
N ILE A 117 -7.94 0.48 11.35
CA ILE A 117 -6.78 0.97 12.12
C ILE A 117 -5.48 0.50 11.45
N GLN A 118 -5.37 -0.77 11.06
CA GLN A 118 -4.17 -1.32 10.42
C GLN A 118 -3.75 -0.53 9.18
N GLN A 119 -4.71 -0.12 8.34
CA GLN A 119 -4.44 0.66 7.12
C GLN A 119 -3.85 2.05 7.39
N GLN A 120 -4.04 2.59 8.59
CA GLN A 120 -3.56 3.92 8.96
C GLN A 120 -2.29 3.90 9.82
N LEU A 121 -1.90 2.74 10.36
CA LEU A 121 -0.71 2.60 11.17
C LEU A 121 0.57 2.81 10.34
N PRO A 122 1.61 3.45 10.91
CA PRO A 122 2.87 3.61 10.23
C PRO A 122 3.61 2.26 10.06
N PRO A 123 4.47 2.08 9.05
CA PRO A 123 5.05 0.77 8.68
C PRO A 123 5.88 0.08 9.77
N ASN A 124 6.43 0.84 10.70
CA ASN A 124 7.24 0.37 11.82
C ASN A 124 6.39 -0.08 13.04
N VAL A 125 5.06 0.03 12.94
CA VAL A 125 4.11 -0.27 14.01
C VAL A 125 3.04 -1.21 13.47
N GLN A 126 2.82 -2.30 14.18
CA GLN A 126 1.82 -3.30 13.82
C GLN A 126 0.67 -3.24 14.81
N LEU A 127 -0.56 -3.44 14.34
CA LEU A 127 -1.67 -3.71 15.23
C LEU A 127 -1.42 -5.07 15.89
N TYR A 128 -1.47 -5.11 17.22
CA TYR A 128 -1.27 -6.34 17.98
C TYR A 128 -2.61 -6.98 18.35
N SER A 129 -3.50 -6.18 18.95
CA SER A 129 -4.84 -6.62 19.29
C SER A 129 -5.84 -5.47 19.41
N ILE A 130 -7.11 -5.80 19.25
CA ILE A 130 -8.25 -4.95 19.57
C ILE A 130 -9.15 -5.69 20.55
N ARG A 131 -9.66 -4.98 21.54
CA ARG A 131 -10.73 -5.44 22.42
C ARG A 131 -11.86 -4.42 22.41
N LEU A 132 -13.08 -4.86 22.10
CA LEU A 132 -14.28 -4.02 22.14
C LEU A 132 -15.23 -4.58 23.20
N CYS A 133 -15.52 -3.76 24.21
CA CYS A 133 -16.46 -4.10 25.27
C CYS A 133 -17.80 -3.41 25.03
N GLU A 134 -18.89 -4.17 24.90
CA GLU A 134 -20.28 -3.67 24.92
C GLU A 134 -20.77 -3.40 26.34
N THR A 135 -20.24 -4.16 27.31
CA THR A 135 -20.52 -4.03 28.74
C THR A 135 -19.23 -4.24 29.52
N GLU A 136 -19.23 -4.00 30.84
CA GLU A 136 -18.06 -4.27 31.68
C GLU A 136 -17.62 -5.75 31.69
N SER A 137 -18.55 -6.67 31.48
CA SER A 137 -18.31 -8.12 31.59
C SER A 137 -18.23 -8.86 30.25
N SER A 138 -18.60 -8.23 29.14
CA SER A 138 -18.69 -8.87 27.83
C SER A 138 -17.93 -8.08 26.77
N TYR A 139 -17.01 -8.75 26.09
CA TYR A 139 -16.15 -8.15 25.08
C TYR A 139 -15.75 -9.16 24.00
N ALA A 140 -15.52 -8.65 22.79
CA ALA A 140 -14.87 -9.38 21.71
C ALA A 140 -13.40 -8.96 21.62
N GLU A 141 -12.53 -9.91 21.27
CA GLU A 141 -11.11 -9.66 21.03
C GLU A 141 -10.69 -10.12 19.64
N TRP A 142 -9.82 -9.33 19.04
CA TRP A 142 -9.14 -9.63 17.80
C TRP A 142 -7.64 -9.59 18.05
N PHE A 143 -6.92 -10.66 17.70
CA PHE A 143 -5.46 -10.72 17.75
C PHE A 143 -4.88 -10.88 16.35
N ALA A 144 -3.81 -10.13 16.05
CA ALA A 144 -3.14 -10.22 14.77
C ALA A 144 -2.52 -11.61 14.51
N SER A 145 -2.12 -12.33 15.56
CA SER A 145 -1.60 -13.70 15.46
C SER A 145 -2.64 -14.69 14.95
N ASP A 146 -3.90 -14.46 15.30
CA ASP A 146 -5.02 -15.37 15.00
C ASP A 146 -5.69 -14.99 13.66
N ASN A 147 -5.36 -13.80 13.16
CA ASN A 147 -5.90 -13.20 11.94
C ASN A 147 -4.75 -12.77 11.01
N PRO A 148 -3.90 -13.71 10.57
CA PRO A 148 -2.84 -13.40 9.64
C PRO A 148 -3.45 -12.80 8.38
N GLN A 149 -2.93 -11.65 7.94
CA GLN A 149 -3.39 -11.05 6.70
C GLN A 149 -3.11 -12.04 5.56
N PRO A 150 -4.11 -12.37 4.72
CA PRO A 150 -3.82 -13.12 3.52
C PRO A 150 -2.81 -12.30 2.71
N VAL A 151 -1.73 -12.95 2.29
CA VAL A 151 -0.82 -12.39 1.30
C VAL A 151 -0.81 -13.34 0.13
N CYS A 152 -0.59 -12.79 -1.06
CA CYS A 152 -0.54 -13.63 -2.25
C CYS A 152 0.51 -14.73 -2.09
N ALA A 153 0.10 -15.98 -2.38
CA ALA A 153 1.04 -17.10 -2.44
C ALA A 153 1.97 -16.93 -3.65
N LEU A 154 3.20 -16.49 -3.36
CA LEU A 154 4.28 -16.43 -4.34
C LEU A 154 4.95 -17.80 -4.48
N PRO A 155 5.56 -18.10 -5.65
CA PRO A 155 6.45 -19.25 -5.79
C PRO A 155 7.55 -19.23 -4.73
N ASP A 156 8.00 -20.41 -4.31
CA ASP A 156 9.12 -20.51 -3.38
C ASP A 156 10.42 -20.12 -4.10
N ALA A 157 11.05 -19.06 -3.61
CA ALA A 157 12.32 -18.52 -4.08
C ALA A 157 13.16 -18.10 -2.87
N ASP A 158 14.47 -17.96 -3.04
CA ASP A 158 15.32 -17.42 -1.96
C ASP A 158 15.33 -15.90 -1.95
N GLY A 159 15.27 -15.30 -3.14
CA GLY A 159 15.27 -13.87 -3.37
C GLY A 159 13.99 -13.40 -4.05
N TYR A 160 13.40 -12.33 -3.52
CA TYR A 160 12.27 -11.65 -4.13
C TYR A 160 12.71 -10.25 -4.55
N ILE A 161 12.64 -9.98 -5.85
CA ILE A 161 13.05 -8.72 -6.46
C ILE A 161 11.79 -7.97 -6.89
N PHE A 162 11.54 -6.82 -6.30
CA PHE A 162 10.36 -6.02 -6.55
C PHE A 162 10.71 -4.87 -7.50
N ASP A 163 9.85 -4.62 -8.50
CA ASP A 163 9.77 -3.28 -9.06
C ASP A 163 9.13 -2.32 -8.06
N LEU A 164 9.19 -1.02 -8.36
CA LEU A 164 8.71 0.04 -7.47
C LEU A 164 7.28 0.46 -7.82
N ASP A 165 7.12 1.08 -8.99
CA ASP A 165 5.87 1.70 -9.42
C ASP A 165 4.88 0.59 -9.80
N GLY A 166 3.65 0.64 -9.29
CA GLY A 166 2.62 -0.35 -9.61
C GLY A 166 2.77 -1.72 -8.91
N VAL A 167 3.89 -1.95 -8.21
CA VAL A 167 4.10 -3.16 -7.38
C VAL A 167 4.15 -2.82 -5.89
N LEU A 168 5.03 -1.89 -5.49
CA LEU A 168 5.18 -1.47 -4.09
C LEU A 168 4.36 -0.23 -3.78
N VAL A 169 4.27 0.69 -4.74
CA VAL A 169 3.67 2.01 -4.55
C VAL A 169 2.88 2.46 -5.76
N ASP A 170 1.85 3.29 -5.55
CA ASP A 170 1.11 3.95 -6.63
C ASP A 170 1.74 5.31 -7.01
N THR A 171 3.01 5.32 -7.42
CA THR A 171 3.72 6.55 -7.83
C THR A 171 3.69 6.84 -9.35
N ALA A 172 3.13 5.92 -10.15
CA ALA A 172 2.98 6.09 -11.59
C ALA A 172 2.15 7.33 -11.96
N LYS A 173 1.15 7.67 -11.15
CA LYS A 173 0.33 8.88 -11.32
C LYS A 173 1.16 10.17 -11.28
N TYR A 174 2.20 10.24 -10.43
CA TYR A 174 3.07 11.41 -10.34
C TYR A 174 4.01 11.53 -11.54
N HIS A 175 4.45 10.39 -12.10
CA HIS A 175 5.16 10.36 -13.38
C HIS A 175 4.29 10.89 -14.51
N TYR A 176 3.04 10.45 -14.61
CA TYR A 176 2.09 10.92 -15.61
C TYR A 176 1.88 12.43 -15.53
N LEU A 177 1.62 12.97 -14.34
CA LEU A 177 1.42 14.41 -14.14
C LEU A 177 2.65 15.22 -14.54
N ALA A 178 3.86 14.80 -14.14
CA ALA A 178 5.09 15.48 -14.52
C ALA A 178 5.38 15.38 -16.03
N TRP A 179 5.09 14.24 -16.67
CA TRP A 179 5.25 14.11 -18.12
C TRP A 179 4.20 14.89 -18.91
N LYS A 180 2.97 15.00 -18.39
CA LYS A 180 1.89 15.78 -19.01
C LYS A 180 2.24 17.28 -19.06
N GLU A 181 2.86 17.80 -18.00
CA GLU A 181 3.37 19.18 -17.96
C GLU A 181 4.42 19.40 -19.06
N ILE A 182 5.40 18.50 -19.17
CA ILE A 182 6.48 18.60 -20.18
C ILE A 182 5.94 18.43 -21.61
N ALA A 183 5.05 17.46 -21.84
CA ALA A 183 4.45 17.23 -23.15
C ALA A 183 3.71 18.47 -23.68
N LYS A 184 3.01 19.18 -22.79
CA LYS A 184 2.27 20.41 -23.12
C LYS A 184 3.19 21.52 -23.63
N GLU A 185 4.42 21.63 -23.10
CA GLU A 185 5.42 22.60 -23.59
C GLU A 185 5.77 22.40 -25.06
N PHE A 186 5.68 21.16 -25.54
CA PHE A 186 5.95 20.78 -26.93
C PHE A 186 4.69 20.71 -27.80
N GLY A 187 3.54 21.17 -27.29
CA GLY A 187 2.26 21.16 -28.00
C GLY A 187 1.65 19.77 -28.14
N PHE A 188 2.03 18.82 -27.28
CA PHE A 188 1.50 17.46 -27.28
C PHE A 188 0.62 17.20 -26.05
N GLU A 189 -0.54 16.60 -26.26
CA GLU A 189 -1.45 16.21 -25.18
C GLU A 189 -1.21 14.75 -24.79
N LEU A 190 -0.56 14.53 -23.64
CA LEU A 190 -0.28 13.19 -23.14
C LEU A 190 -1.55 12.55 -22.54
N THR A 191 -2.04 11.50 -23.19
CA THR A 191 -3.19 10.71 -22.72
C THR A 191 -2.76 9.53 -21.82
N PRO A 192 -3.67 8.92 -21.04
CA PRO A 192 -3.38 7.71 -20.28
C PRO A 192 -2.82 6.56 -21.14
N GLU A 193 -3.33 6.37 -22.35
CA GLU A 193 -2.90 5.32 -23.28
C GLU A 193 -1.44 5.51 -23.74
N HIS A 194 -1.00 6.77 -23.89
CA HIS A 194 0.41 7.08 -24.12
C HIS A 194 1.24 6.78 -22.86
N ASN A 195 0.73 7.11 -21.68
CA ASN A 195 1.44 6.89 -20.42
C ASN A 195 1.70 5.40 -20.13
N GLU A 196 0.81 4.50 -20.54
CA GLU A 196 1.05 3.05 -20.45
C GLU A 196 2.32 2.64 -21.20
N GLN A 197 2.66 3.32 -22.30
CA GLN A 197 3.90 3.05 -23.06
C GLN A 197 5.17 3.65 -22.43
N LEU A 198 5.00 4.45 -21.37
CA LEU A 198 6.08 5.07 -20.59
C LEU A 198 6.34 4.34 -19.26
N LYS A 199 5.47 3.40 -18.86
CA LYS A 199 5.67 2.61 -17.64
C LYS A 199 6.89 1.70 -17.77
N GLY A 200 7.65 1.59 -16.68
CA GLY A 200 8.84 0.72 -16.59
C GLY A 200 10.04 1.13 -17.44
N ILE A 201 9.99 2.23 -18.21
CA ILE A 201 11.11 2.71 -19.03
C ILE A 201 11.81 3.92 -18.42
N GLY A 202 13.10 4.08 -18.74
CA GLY A 202 13.93 5.17 -18.22
C GLY A 202 13.44 6.57 -18.61
N ARG A 203 13.90 7.59 -17.87
CA ARG A 203 13.47 8.99 -18.04
C ARG A 203 13.83 9.53 -19.43
N GLU A 204 15.03 9.26 -19.89
CA GLU A 204 15.57 9.69 -21.17
C GLU A 204 14.81 9.00 -22.32
N VAL A 205 14.56 7.70 -22.20
CA VAL A 205 13.76 6.93 -23.18
C VAL A 205 12.32 7.47 -23.24
N SER A 206 11.74 7.80 -22.09
CA SER A 206 10.41 8.41 -22.02
C SER A 206 10.34 9.76 -22.73
N LEU A 207 11.34 10.63 -22.50
CA LEU A 207 11.39 11.94 -23.16
C LEU A 207 11.54 11.81 -24.67
N HIS A 208 12.37 10.88 -25.16
CA HIS A 208 12.48 10.60 -26.60
C HIS A 208 11.13 10.19 -27.21
N LYS A 209 10.37 9.31 -26.56
CA LYS A 209 9.03 8.92 -27.03
C LYS A 209 8.08 10.11 -27.10
N ILE A 210 8.03 10.94 -26.04
CA ILE A 210 7.16 12.12 -25.99
C ILE A 210 7.52 13.11 -27.11
N LEU A 211 8.80 13.38 -27.33
CA LEU A 211 9.26 14.25 -28.41
C LEU A 211 8.92 13.68 -29.79
N SER A 212 9.05 12.36 -29.96
CA SER A 212 8.66 11.67 -31.18
C SER A 212 7.16 11.81 -31.46
N TRP A 213 6.29 11.66 -30.45
CA TRP A 213 4.84 11.88 -30.61
C TRP A 213 4.51 13.34 -30.90
N ALA A 214 5.27 14.28 -30.32
CA ALA A 214 5.13 15.71 -30.57
C ALA A 214 5.71 16.16 -31.93
N GLY A 215 6.40 15.29 -32.67
CA GLY A 215 7.13 15.65 -33.89
C GLY A 215 8.24 16.68 -33.64
N LYS A 216 8.86 16.66 -32.45
CA LYS A 216 9.92 17.59 -32.04
C LYS A 216 11.27 16.88 -31.92
N SER A 217 12.33 17.65 -32.09
CA SER A 217 13.69 17.27 -31.71
C SER A 217 14.31 18.41 -30.92
N LEU A 218 15.21 18.08 -30.00
CA LEU A 218 15.91 19.03 -29.15
C LEU A 218 17.41 18.86 -29.33
N SER A 219 18.18 19.93 -29.10
CA SER A 219 19.61 19.78 -28.86
C SER A 219 19.85 18.98 -27.59
N GLU A 220 21.03 18.37 -27.48
CA GLU A 220 21.41 17.56 -26.31
C GLU A 220 21.31 18.36 -25.00
N GLU A 221 21.70 19.63 -25.02
CA GLU A 221 21.61 20.53 -23.87
C GLU A 221 20.15 20.75 -23.42
N ILE A 222 19.25 21.10 -24.36
CA ILE A 222 17.84 21.35 -24.05
C ILE A 222 17.14 20.05 -23.65
N PHE A 223 17.52 18.92 -24.23
CA PHE A 223 17.03 17.60 -23.84
C PHE A 223 17.38 17.30 -22.38
N ALA A 224 18.65 17.47 -22.00
CA ALA A 224 19.12 17.26 -20.63
C ALA A 224 18.41 18.18 -19.63
N GLN A 225 18.29 19.48 -19.95
CA GLN A 225 17.57 20.44 -19.12
C GLN A 225 16.07 20.07 -18.97
N THR A 226 15.43 19.60 -20.04
CA THR A 226 14.02 19.17 -20.00
C THR A 226 13.84 17.93 -19.14
N ALA A 227 14.74 16.95 -19.23
CA ALA A 227 14.74 15.77 -18.37
C ALA A 227 14.96 16.14 -16.89
N LEU A 228 15.80 17.14 -16.59
CA LEU A 228 16.00 17.66 -15.24
C LEU A 228 14.74 18.35 -14.70
N ARG A 229 14.15 19.29 -15.45
CA ARG A 229 12.89 19.98 -15.06
C ARG A 229 11.76 19.00 -14.79
N LYS A 230 11.62 17.96 -15.62
CA LYS A 230 10.66 16.88 -15.35
C LYS A 230 10.91 16.21 -14.01
N ASN A 231 12.17 15.93 -13.69
CA ASN A 231 12.53 15.28 -12.44
C ASN A 231 12.26 16.16 -11.23
N GLU A 232 12.53 17.47 -11.32
CA GLU A 232 12.20 18.43 -10.27
C GLU A 232 10.68 18.48 -10.02
N SER A 233 9.88 18.56 -11.09
CA SER A 233 8.42 18.49 -10.99
C SER A 233 7.94 17.18 -10.32
N TYR A 234 8.55 16.05 -10.67
CA TYR A 234 8.27 14.76 -10.01
C TYR A 234 8.65 14.77 -8.53
N LEU A 235 9.86 15.22 -8.18
CA LEU A 235 10.36 15.27 -6.80
C LEU A 235 9.48 16.17 -5.90
N GLN A 236 8.99 17.28 -6.44
CA GLN A 236 8.02 18.14 -5.76
C GLN A 236 6.70 17.39 -5.50
N LYS A 237 6.18 16.68 -6.49
CA LYS A 237 4.92 15.91 -6.35
C LYS A 237 5.05 14.79 -5.33
N ILE A 238 6.20 14.10 -5.30
CA ILE A 238 6.43 13.05 -4.31
C ILE A 238 6.91 13.58 -2.95
N SER A 239 7.04 14.90 -2.75
CA SER A 239 7.60 15.48 -1.52
C SER A 239 6.78 15.18 -0.26
N TYR A 240 5.48 14.93 -0.44
CA TYR A 240 4.51 14.71 0.63
C TYR A 240 4.02 13.26 0.72
N ILE A 241 4.60 12.33 -0.03
CA ILE A 241 4.17 10.92 0.06
C ILE A 241 4.57 10.33 1.41
N ASP A 242 3.72 9.43 1.89
CA ASP A 242 3.92 8.65 3.10
C ASP A 242 3.52 7.18 2.84
N HIS A 243 3.39 6.39 3.90
CA HIS A 243 3.02 4.97 3.82
C HIS A 243 1.67 4.71 3.15
N LYS A 244 0.80 5.72 2.99
CA LYS A 244 -0.50 5.56 2.31
C LYS A 244 -0.36 5.33 0.81
N GLU A 245 0.80 5.64 0.23
CA GLU A 245 1.10 5.34 -1.17
C GLU A 245 1.48 3.87 -1.40
N LEU A 246 1.67 3.07 -0.33
CA LEU A 246 1.91 1.64 -0.44
C LEU A 246 0.69 0.92 -1.02
N LEU A 247 0.93 0.03 -1.98
CA LEU A 247 -0.14 -0.80 -2.52
C LEU A 247 -0.62 -1.83 -1.47
N PRO A 248 -1.90 -2.23 -1.52
CA PRO A 248 -2.44 -3.22 -0.60
C PRO A 248 -1.62 -4.52 -0.59
N GLY A 249 -1.28 -5.01 0.61
CA GLY A 249 -0.56 -6.27 0.81
C GLY A 249 0.97 -6.16 0.78
N VAL A 250 1.54 -5.02 0.38
CA VAL A 250 3.00 -4.81 0.33
C VAL A 250 3.65 -5.03 1.69
N LEU A 251 3.21 -4.29 2.71
CA LEU A 251 3.83 -4.35 4.03
C LEU A 251 3.70 -5.74 4.69
N PRO A 252 2.50 -6.39 4.71
CA PRO A 252 2.38 -7.77 5.18
C PRO A 252 3.26 -8.76 4.42
N LEU A 253 3.36 -8.63 3.09
CA LEU A 253 4.19 -9.52 2.27
C LEU A 253 5.67 -9.36 2.61
N LEU A 254 6.19 -8.13 2.67
CA LEU A 254 7.58 -7.87 3.04
C LEU A 254 7.90 -8.43 4.43
N GLN A 255 7.01 -8.24 5.40
CA GLN A 255 7.14 -8.79 6.76
C GLN A 255 7.17 -10.32 6.76
N GLN A 256 6.28 -10.96 5.99
CA GLN A 256 6.25 -12.42 5.85
C GLN A 256 7.53 -12.95 5.21
N LEU A 257 8.05 -12.29 4.18
CA LEU A 257 9.28 -12.70 3.52
C LEU A 257 10.47 -12.63 4.48
N LYS A 258 10.59 -11.54 5.26
CA LYS A 258 11.64 -11.43 6.29
C LYS A 258 11.49 -12.47 7.40
N SER A 259 10.28 -12.76 7.87
CA SER A 259 10.07 -13.77 8.92
C SER A 259 10.41 -15.19 8.46
N LYS A 260 10.30 -15.46 7.15
CA LYS A 260 10.73 -16.71 6.50
C LYS A 260 12.22 -16.72 6.12
N GLY A 261 12.99 -15.68 6.49
CA GLY A 261 14.42 -15.57 6.18
C GLY A 261 14.74 -15.35 4.69
N LYS A 262 13.75 -14.92 3.89
CA LYS A 262 13.93 -14.65 2.46
C LYS A 262 14.64 -13.31 2.24
N LYS A 263 15.40 -13.22 1.14
CA LYS A 263 16.09 -12.01 0.72
C LYS A 263 15.17 -11.13 -0.12
N ILE A 264 15.25 -9.82 0.08
CA ILE A 264 14.40 -8.84 -0.62
C ILE A 264 15.29 -7.82 -1.32
N ALA A 265 15.09 -7.61 -2.62
CA ALA A 265 15.74 -6.55 -3.37
C ALA A 265 14.74 -5.68 -4.13
N LEU A 266 15.18 -4.46 -4.45
CA LEU A 266 14.52 -3.60 -5.42
C LEU A 266 15.24 -3.70 -6.77
N GLY A 267 14.48 -3.79 -7.86
CA GLY A 267 14.97 -3.70 -9.23
C GLY A 267 14.14 -2.70 -10.03
N SER A 268 14.47 -1.41 -9.94
CA SER A 268 13.69 -0.31 -10.53
C SER A 268 14.47 0.49 -11.57
N ALA A 269 13.78 0.99 -12.59
CA ALA A 269 14.35 1.95 -13.54
C ALA A 269 14.38 3.39 -13.00
N SER A 270 13.72 3.67 -11.88
CA SER A 270 13.65 5.01 -11.29
C SER A 270 14.95 5.38 -10.59
N ARG A 271 15.51 6.56 -10.89
CA ARG A 271 16.65 7.14 -10.13
C ARG A 271 16.26 7.68 -8.75
N ASN A 272 14.95 7.74 -8.44
CA ASN A 272 14.43 8.28 -7.19
C ASN A 272 13.92 7.18 -6.25
N ALA A 273 14.22 5.92 -6.56
CA ALA A 273 13.58 4.77 -5.93
C ALA A 273 13.86 4.71 -4.41
N ARG A 274 15.12 4.96 -4.01
CA ARG A 274 15.50 5.00 -2.60
C ARG A 274 14.72 6.05 -1.80
N LEU A 275 14.55 7.25 -2.34
CA LEU A 275 13.77 8.32 -1.69
C LEU A 275 12.30 7.90 -1.47
N VAL A 276 11.71 7.18 -2.43
CA VAL A 276 10.35 6.67 -2.31
C VAL A 276 10.26 5.61 -1.21
N LEU A 277 11.20 4.66 -1.16
CA LEU A 277 11.25 3.64 -0.10
C LEU A 277 11.46 4.25 1.30
N GLU A 278 12.26 5.32 1.41
CA GLU A 278 12.47 6.07 2.65
C GLU A 278 11.19 6.74 3.13
N ARG A 279 10.52 7.50 2.25
CA ARG A 279 9.29 8.23 2.59
C ARG A 279 8.12 7.31 2.92
N THR A 280 8.02 6.19 2.21
CA THR A 280 6.96 5.19 2.46
C THR A 280 7.31 4.25 3.61
N GLY A 281 8.49 4.37 4.22
CA GLY A 281 8.91 3.65 5.42
C GLY A 281 9.22 2.16 5.22
N ILE A 282 9.39 1.70 3.97
CA ILE A 282 9.69 0.30 3.65
C ILE A 282 11.16 0.03 3.31
N LEU A 283 12.01 1.07 3.26
CA LEU A 283 13.46 0.91 3.04
C LEU A 283 14.11 -0.18 3.92
N PRO A 284 13.80 -0.31 5.23
CA PRO A 284 14.47 -1.30 6.09
C PRO A 284 14.21 -2.77 5.75
N TYR A 285 13.23 -3.07 4.90
CA TYR A 285 12.94 -4.45 4.48
C TYR A 285 13.90 -4.95 3.39
N PHE A 286 14.53 -4.04 2.63
CA PHE A 286 15.36 -4.37 1.48
C PHE A 286 16.80 -4.69 1.89
N ASP A 287 17.28 -5.87 1.47
CA ASP A 287 18.67 -6.30 1.60
C ASP A 287 19.55 -5.68 0.50
N ALA A 288 18.98 -5.40 -0.68
CA ALA A 288 19.66 -4.72 -1.78
C ALA A 288 18.72 -3.78 -2.55
N ILE A 289 19.27 -2.72 -3.14
CA ILE A 289 18.52 -1.76 -3.95
C ILE A 289 19.31 -1.48 -5.22
N VAL A 290 18.75 -1.88 -6.36
CA VAL A 290 19.28 -1.56 -7.69
C VAL A 290 18.28 -0.64 -8.37
N ASP A 291 18.73 0.58 -8.64
CA ASP A 291 17.91 1.65 -9.19
C ASP A 291 18.46 2.18 -10.52
N GLY A 292 17.78 3.17 -11.11
CA GLY A 292 18.14 3.73 -12.41
C GLY A 292 19.49 4.45 -12.48
N THR A 293 20.20 4.60 -11.36
CA THR A 293 21.57 5.13 -11.32
C THR A 293 22.63 4.05 -11.48
N MET A 294 22.26 2.78 -11.27
CA MET A 294 23.17 1.63 -11.24
C MET A 294 23.14 0.79 -12.52
N VAL A 295 22.28 1.14 -13.48
CA VAL A 295 22.07 0.38 -14.73
C VAL A 295 22.35 1.25 -15.96
N SER A 296 22.88 0.61 -17.00
CA SER A 296 23.17 1.26 -18.29
C SER A 296 22.08 1.02 -19.32
N LYS A 297 21.34 -0.09 -19.18
CA LYS A 297 20.28 -0.52 -20.09
C LYS A 297 18.95 -0.56 -19.35
N ALA A 298 17.90 -0.09 -20.04
CA ALA A 298 16.55 -0.13 -19.52
C ALA A 298 15.87 -1.48 -19.84
N LYS A 299 14.86 -1.83 -19.03
CA LYS A 299 13.91 -2.91 -19.34
C LYS A 299 13.40 -2.72 -20.79
N PRO A 300 13.36 -3.77 -21.64
CA PRO A 300 13.35 -5.19 -21.30
C PRO A 300 14.73 -5.87 -21.17
N ASP A 301 15.85 -5.13 -21.17
CA ASP A 301 17.14 -5.74 -20.85
C ASP A 301 17.16 -6.20 -19.36
N PRO A 302 17.70 -7.40 -19.06
CA PRO A 302 17.67 -7.98 -17.72
C PRO A 302 18.64 -7.35 -16.71
N GLU A 303 19.48 -6.38 -17.11
CA GLU A 303 20.58 -5.82 -16.30
C GLU A 303 20.16 -5.47 -14.86
N VAL A 304 19.01 -4.81 -14.68
CA VAL A 304 18.53 -4.38 -13.36
C VAL A 304 18.25 -5.54 -12.41
N PHE A 305 17.69 -6.63 -12.93
CA PHE A 305 17.34 -7.80 -12.13
C PHE A 305 18.56 -8.68 -11.88
N LEU A 306 19.44 -8.85 -12.87
CA LEU A 306 20.70 -9.58 -12.71
C LEU A 306 21.58 -8.94 -11.63
N LYS A 307 21.73 -7.62 -11.65
CA LYS A 307 22.45 -6.87 -10.60
C LYS A 307 21.79 -7.00 -9.23
N ALA A 308 20.46 -7.04 -9.17
CA ALA A 308 19.75 -7.24 -7.90
C ALA A 308 20.01 -8.64 -7.33
N ALA A 309 20.01 -9.69 -8.16
CA ALA A 309 20.37 -11.04 -7.73
C ALA A 309 21.83 -11.14 -7.28
N GLU A 310 22.76 -10.50 -8.00
CA GLU A 310 24.17 -10.40 -7.61
C GLU A 310 24.35 -9.73 -6.25
N ALA A 311 23.66 -8.60 -6.02
CA ALA A 311 23.70 -7.86 -4.76
C ALA A 311 23.06 -8.64 -3.59
N LEU A 312 22.15 -9.58 -3.87
CA LEU A 312 21.62 -10.53 -2.89
C LEU A 312 22.53 -11.75 -2.68
N HIS A 313 23.58 -11.90 -3.48
CA HIS A 313 24.44 -13.09 -3.55
C HIS A 313 23.66 -14.37 -3.90
N LEU A 314 22.72 -14.26 -4.84
CA LEU A 314 21.89 -15.36 -5.32
C LEU A 314 22.05 -15.56 -6.83
N SER A 315 21.89 -16.80 -7.29
CA SER A 315 21.75 -17.09 -8.72
C SER A 315 20.35 -16.71 -9.21
N ALA A 316 20.23 -16.35 -10.50
CA ALA A 316 18.99 -15.84 -11.04
C ALA A 316 17.81 -16.83 -10.97
N ASP A 317 18.07 -18.13 -11.14
CA ASP A 317 17.07 -19.20 -11.02
C ASP A 317 16.51 -19.38 -9.59
N ARG A 318 17.17 -18.79 -8.57
CA ARG A 318 16.69 -18.74 -7.18
C ARG A 318 15.90 -17.46 -6.86
N CYS A 319 15.70 -16.59 -7.85
CA CYS A 319 15.02 -15.31 -7.70
C CYS A 319 13.63 -15.29 -8.36
N CYS A 320 12.71 -14.61 -7.70
CA CYS A 320 11.37 -14.30 -8.19
C CYS A 320 11.23 -12.78 -8.34
N VAL A 321 10.82 -12.32 -9.52
CA VAL A 321 10.57 -10.91 -9.83
C VAL A 321 9.07 -10.62 -9.73
N LEU A 322 8.70 -9.50 -9.10
CA LEU A 322 7.34 -8.96 -9.09
C LEU A 322 7.31 -7.64 -9.87
N GLU A 323 6.40 -7.54 -10.85
CA GLU A 323 6.41 -6.48 -11.86
C GLU A 323 4.99 -6.19 -12.41
N ASP A 324 4.71 -4.93 -12.77
CA ASP A 324 3.40 -4.47 -13.29
C ASP A 324 3.40 -4.11 -14.80
N ALA A 325 4.55 -4.16 -15.48
CA ALA A 325 4.69 -3.81 -16.89
C ALA A 325 5.28 -4.93 -17.77
N PRO A 326 4.84 -5.05 -19.04
CA PRO A 326 5.34 -6.06 -19.98
C PRO A 326 6.86 -6.03 -20.19
N ALA A 327 7.47 -4.84 -20.18
CA ALA A 327 8.92 -4.69 -20.35
C ALA A 327 9.69 -5.31 -19.18
N GLY A 328 9.19 -5.16 -17.95
CA GLY A 328 9.82 -5.79 -16.78
C GLY A 328 9.61 -7.31 -16.76
N ILE A 329 8.45 -7.81 -17.18
CA ILE A 329 8.23 -9.26 -17.34
C ILE A 329 9.23 -9.85 -18.34
N GLN A 330 9.43 -9.21 -19.49
CA GLN A 330 10.42 -9.63 -20.47
C GLN A 330 11.85 -9.63 -19.89
N ALA A 331 12.21 -8.60 -19.13
CA ALA A 331 13.51 -8.52 -18.46
C ALA A 331 13.69 -9.65 -17.43
N ALA A 332 12.67 -9.97 -16.62
CA ALA A 332 12.73 -11.08 -15.67
C ALA A 332 12.93 -12.43 -16.36
N LYS A 333 12.19 -12.69 -17.44
CA LYS A 333 12.33 -13.92 -18.24
C LYS A 333 13.70 -13.99 -18.93
N ALA A 334 14.20 -12.88 -19.47
CA ALA A 334 15.53 -12.81 -20.06
C ALA A 334 16.65 -13.05 -19.04
N ALA A 335 16.42 -12.70 -17.77
CA ALA A 335 17.33 -13.00 -16.66
C ALA A 335 17.29 -14.47 -16.21
N GLY A 336 16.36 -15.30 -16.71
CA GLY A 336 16.16 -16.66 -16.24
C GLY A 336 15.44 -16.76 -14.89
N MET A 337 14.73 -15.70 -14.49
CA MET A 337 14.02 -15.62 -13.21
C MET A 337 12.55 -16.04 -13.36
N THR A 338 11.93 -16.43 -12.24
CA THR A 338 10.48 -16.55 -12.17
C THR A 338 9.86 -15.16 -12.19
N ALA A 339 8.86 -14.92 -13.05
CA ALA A 339 8.22 -13.62 -13.22
C ALA A 339 6.75 -13.65 -12.76
N ILE A 340 6.41 -12.80 -11.79
CA ILE A 340 5.05 -12.63 -11.27
C ILE A 340 4.53 -11.26 -11.71
N GLY A 341 3.49 -11.28 -12.53
CA GLY A 341 2.79 -10.07 -12.95
C GLY A 341 1.80 -9.59 -11.90
N VAL A 342 1.85 -8.32 -11.51
CA VAL A 342 0.85 -7.67 -10.63
C VAL A 342 -0.06 -6.80 -11.49
N GLY A 343 -1.30 -7.24 -11.71
CA GLY A 343 -2.28 -6.53 -12.52
C GLY A 343 -3.09 -7.46 -13.43
N SER A 344 -3.25 -7.07 -14.69
CA SER A 344 -4.12 -7.73 -15.66
C SER A 344 -3.40 -8.82 -16.47
N PRO A 345 -3.93 -10.06 -16.55
CA PRO A 345 -3.38 -11.13 -17.36
C PRO A 345 -3.33 -10.81 -18.86
N GLU A 346 -4.24 -9.98 -19.35
CA GLU A 346 -4.30 -9.56 -20.75
C GLU A 346 -3.09 -8.70 -21.15
N ILE A 347 -2.57 -7.90 -20.21
CA ILE A 347 -1.42 -7.02 -20.40
C ILE A 347 -0.12 -7.79 -20.15
N LEU A 348 -0.05 -8.56 -19.06
CA LEU A 348 1.16 -9.19 -18.54
C LEU A 348 1.44 -10.57 -19.15
N LYS A 349 1.33 -10.64 -20.48
CA LYS A 349 1.64 -11.85 -21.24
C LYS A 349 3.11 -12.24 -21.03
N GLY A 350 3.35 -13.51 -20.71
CA GLY A 350 4.70 -14.06 -20.49
C GLY A 350 5.14 -14.13 -19.03
N ALA A 351 4.35 -13.60 -18.09
CA ALA A 351 4.56 -13.88 -16.67
C ALA A 351 4.26 -15.37 -16.38
N ASP A 352 4.97 -15.96 -15.43
CA ASP A 352 4.74 -17.35 -14.98
C ASP A 352 3.44 -17.45 -14.17
N LYS A 353 3.06 -16.38 -13.49
CA LYS A 353 1.76 -16.20 -12.82
C LYS A 353 1.39 -14.73 -12.82
N VAL A 354 0.09 -14.43 -12.94
CA VAL A 354 -0.44 -13.07 -12.80
C VAL A 354 -1.39 -13.04 -11.60
N ILE A 355 -1.26 -12.00 -10.79
CA ILE A 355 -2.03 -11.78 -9.56
C ILE A 355 -2.63 -10.38 -9.63
N SER A 356 -3.86 -10.22 -9.12
CA SER A 356 -4.56 -8.92 -9.19
C SER A 356 -4.01 -7.89 -8.21
N SER A 357 -3.45 -8.35 -7.08
CA SER A 357 -2.82 -7.51 -6.05
C SER A 357 -1.92 -8.35 -5.14
N LEU A 358 -1.13 -7.69 -4.29
CA LEU A 358 -0.34 -8.36 -3.25
C LEU A 358 -1.18 -8.70 -2.00
N ALA A 359 -2.34 -8.08 -1.84
CA ALA A 359 -3.23 -8.27 -0.69
C ALA A 359 -4.03 -9.57 -0.72
N ASN A 360 -4.28 -10.15 -1.90
CA ASN A 360 -5.11 -11.34 -2.04
C ASN A 360 -4.58 -12.22 -3.18
N GLY A 361 -4.41 -13.52 -2.91
CA GLY A 361 -4.10 -14.56 -3.88
C GLY A 361 -5.28 -15.48 -4.09
#